data_AF-A0A9K3P1B4-F1
#
_entry.id   AF-A0A9K3P1B4-F1
#
_cell.length_a   1.000
_cell.length_b   1.000
_cell.length_c   1.000
_cell.angle_alpha   90.00
_cell.angle_beta   90.00
_cell.angle_gamma   90.00
#
_symmetry.space_group_name_H-M   'P 1'
#
loop_
_entity.id
_entity.type
_entity.pdbx_description
1 polymer ?
#
loop_
_entity_poly.entity_id
_entity_poly.type
_entity_poly.pdbx_seq_one_letter_code
_entity_poly.pdbx_strand_id
1 'polypeptide(L)'
;MSEDFYNAFATSPTTPASIAQNMNLENETGTLQKPPKLMSIEEYYGWKDRFENSVQANHLRSWECILKKYVLPRTDLQVEKTISEFSEQERDMYKAEQMMISLLQQAIKEDIFVLLQHDKTSKSIWDALRVKFEGSDNMIKCKKALLKKEFDLFSSLPG
;
A
#
# COMPACT_ATOMS: atom_id res chain seq x y z
N MET A 1 -12.88 -17.82 -48.31
CA MET A 1 -12.91 -17.48 -46.88
C MET A 1 -12.81 -15.97 -46.83
N SER A 2 -13.88 -15.30 -46.40
CA SER A 2 -14.07 -13.84 -46.54
C SER A 2 -13.19 -13.04 -45.58
N GLU A 3 -12.78 -11.85 -46.01
CA GLU A 3 -12.05 -10.84 -45.20
C GLU A 3 -12.79 -10.51 -43.88
N ASP A 4 -14.10 -10.75 -43.83
CA ASP A 4 -14.94 -10.60 -42.63
C ASP A 4 -14.49 -11.48 -41.45
N PHE A 5 -13.88 -12.65 -41.72
CA PHE A 5 -13.38 -13.52 -40.66
C PHE A 5 -12.07 -13.00 -40.05
N TYR A 6 -11.30 -12.21 -40.80
CA TYR A 6 -10.05 -11.59 -40.32
C TYR A 6 -10.31 -10.33 -39.49
N ASN A 7 -11.42 -9.64 -39.73
CA ASN A 7 -11.83 -8.46 -38.97
C ASN A 7 -12.45 -8.77 -37.59
N ALA A 8 -12.76 -10.03 -37.28
CA ALA A 8 -13.27 -10.43 -35.96
C ALA A 8 -12.19 -10.40 -34.85
N PHE A 9 -10.91 -10.32 -35.22
CA PHE A 9 -9.77 -10.16 -34.30
C PHE A 9 -9.10 -8.78 -34.37
N ALA A 10 -9.59 -7.87 -35.21
CA ALA A 10 -9.15 -6.49 -35.18
C ALA A 10 -9.70 -5.85 -33.89
N THR A 11 -8.82 -5.58 -32.93
CA THR A 11 -9.16 -4.85 -31.71
C THR A 11 -9.94 -3.60 -32.08
N SER A 12 -11.22 -3.57 -31.74
CA SER A 12 -12.07 -2.40 -31.93
C SER A 12 -11.35 -1.18 -31.32
N PRO A 13 -11.33 -0.01 -31.98
CA PRO A 13 -10.72 1.17 -31.39
C PRO A 13 -11.41 1.46 -30.06
N THR A 14 -10.69 1.29 -28.95
CA THR A 14 -11.21 1.52 -27.61
C THR A 14 -11.51 3.00 -27.46
N THR A 15 -12.76 3.33 -27.18
CA THR A 15 -13.15 4.74 -27.01
C THR A 15 -12.49 5.32 -25.76
N PRO A 16 -12.24 6.65 -25.69
CA PRO A 16 -11.70 7.28 -24.48
C PRO A 16 -12.52 6.97 -23.21
N ALA A 17 -13.84 6.80 -23.34
CA ALA A 17 -14.72 6.42 -22.24
C ALA A 17 -14.45 4.98 -21.77
N SER A 18 -14.31 4.03 -22.69
CA SER A 18 -13.98 2.63 -22.37
C SER A 18 -12.57 2.50 -21.76
N ILE A 19 -11.61 3.30 -22.25
CA ILE A 19 -10.26 3.36 -21.68
C ILE A 19 -10.31 3.87 -20.23
N ALA A 20 -11.05 4.96 -19.96
CA ALA A 20 -11.20 5.50 -18.62
C ALA A 20 -11.92 4.53 -17.66
N GLN A 21 -12.92 3.79 -18.14
CA GLN A 21 -13.60 2.75 -17.35
C GLN A 21 -12.66 1.61 -16.97
N ASN A 22 -11.84 1.13 -17.92
CA ASN A 22 -10.87 0.09 -17.66
C ASN A 22 -9.80 0.56 -16.66
N MET A 23 -9.28 1.78 -16.81
CA MET A 23 -8.33 2.36 -15.87
C MET A 23 -8.91 2.51 -14.46
N ASN A 24 -10.18 2.90 -14.33
CA ASN A 24 -10.85 2.97 -13.03
C ASN A 24 -11.01 1.59 -12.39
N LEU A 25 -11.41 0.59 -13.17
CA LEU A 25 -11.53 -0.78 -12.68
C LEU A 25 -10.17 -1.33 -12.22
N GLU A 26 -9.10 -1.10 -13.00
CA GLU A 26 -7.73 -1.45 -12.64
C GLU A 26 -7.27 -0.75 -11.35
N ASN A 27 -7.66 0.51 -11.15
CA ASN A 27 -7.38 1.23 -9.90
C ASN A 27 -8.16 0.63 -8.72
N GLU A 28 -9.41 0.21 -8.90
CA GLU A 28 -10.24 -0.34 -7.82
C GLU A 28 -9.77 -1.73 -7.37
N THR A 29 -9.47 -2.62 -8.32
CA THR A 29 -9.16 -4.03 -8.06
C THR A 29 -7.67 -4.34 -8.00
N GLY A 30 -6.82 -3.47 -8.57
CA GLY A 30 -5.44 -3.79 -8.90
C GLY A 30 -5.35 -4.71 -10.12
N THR A 31 -4.13 -4.93 -10.59
CA THR A 31 -3.75 -5.86 -11.66
C THR A 31 -2.67 -6.83 -11.15
N LEU A 32 -2.29 -7.83 -11.96
CA LEU A 32 -1.15 -8.71 -11.66
C LEU A 32 0.18 -7.95 -11.51
N GLN A 33 0.27 -6.73 -12.05
CA GLN A 33 1.49 -5.92 -12.04
C GLN A 33 1.43 -4.75 -11.06
N LYS A 34 0.23 -4.31 -10.67
CA LYS A 34 0.05 -3.11 -9.84
C LYS A 34 -1.01 -3.33 -8.76
N PRO A 35 -0.72 -3.01 -7.50
CA PRO A 35 -1.71 -3.05 -6.44
C PRO A 35 -2.85 -2.06 -6.69
N PRO A 36 -4.04 -2.26 -6.07
CA PRO A 36 -5.15 -1.31 -6.16
C PRO A 36 -4.70 0.07 -5.67
N LYS A 37 -5.28 1.13 -6.24
CA LYS A 37 -4.96 2.51 -5.94
C LYS A 37 -5.99 3.12 -4.98
N LEU A 38 -5.49 3.81 -3.96
CA LEU A 38 -6.27 4.58 -3.00
C LEU A 38 -6.69 5.89 -3.66
N MET A 39 -7.92 5.95 -4.16
CA MET A 39 -8.42 7.10 -4.91
C MET A 39 -8.94 8.22 -4.00
N SER A 40 -9.50 7.86 -2.85
CA SER A 40 -10.10 8.76 -1.88
C SER A 40 -9.80 8.32 -0.43
N ILE A 41 -10.03 9.22 0.52
CA ILE A 41 -9.78 8.97 1.95
C ILE A 41 -10.81 7.99 2.52
N GLU A 42 -12.04 8.06 2.01
CA GLU A 42 -13.19 7.26 2.42
C GLU A 42 -12.99 5.77 2.10
N GLU A 43 -12.24 5.47 1.05
CA GLU A 43 -11.95 4.11 0.61
C GLU A 43 -10.86 3.41 1.43
N TYR A 44 -10.15 4.12 2.32
CA TYR A 44 -8.94 3.63 2.97
C TYR A 44 -9.09 2.21 3.57
N TYR A 45 -10.12 1.97 4.37
CA TYR A 45 -10.29 0.69 5.06
C TYR A 45 -10.52 -0.46 4.08
N GLY A 46 -11.36 -0.26 3.07
CA GLY A 46 -11.60 -1.28 2.04
C GLY A 46 -10.41 -1.45 1.10
N TRP A 47 -9.73 -0.37 0.75
CA TRP A 47 -8.52 -0.39 -0.07
C TRP A 47 -7.39 -1.13 0.64
N LYS A 48 -7.21 -0.89 1.95
CA LYS A 48 -6.14 -1.49 2.75
C LYS A 48 -6.18 -3.01 2.61
N ASP A 49 -7.31 -3.65 2.88
CA ASP A 49 -7.43 -5.11 2.79
C ASP A 49 -7.11 -5.64 1.38
N ARG A 50 -7.52 -4.94 0.32
CA ARG A 50 -7.19 -5.32 -1.06
C ARG A 50 -5.71 -5.14 -1.36
N PHE A 51 -5.10 -4.05 -0.88
CA PHE A 51 -3.68 -3.77 -1.03
C PHE A 51 -2.83 -4.82 -0.31
N GLU A 52 -3.14 -5.12 0.95
CA GLU A 52 -2.43 -6.14 1.73
C GLU A 52 -2.48 -7.50 1.03
N ASN A 53 -3.67 -7.95 0.63
CA ASN A 53 -3.85 -9.22 -0.06
C ASN A 53 -3.09 -9.26 -1.40
N SER A 54 -3.15 -8.18 -2.19
CA SER A 54 -2.45 -8.09 -3.47
C SER A 54 -0.94 -8.18 -3.30
N VAL A 55 -0.36 -7.41 -2.36
CA VAL A 55 1.09 -7.41 -2.13
C VAL A 55 1.56 -8.71 -1.50
N GLN A 56 0.81 -9.29 -0.55
CA GLN A 56 1.18 -10.58 0.05
C GLN A 56 1.15 -11.73 -0.97
N ALA A 57 0.17 -11.74 -1.89
CA ALA A 57 0.07 -12.77 -2.91
C ALA A 57 1.19 -12.69 -3.97
N ASN A 58 1.59 -11.48 -4.37
CA ASN A 58 2.49 -11.29 -5.51
C ASN A 58 3.92 -10.88 -5.12
N HIS A 59 4.10 -10.24 -3.97
CA HIS A 59 5.35 -9.60 -3.54
C HIS A 59 5.62 -9.83 -2.03
N LEU A 60 5.43 -11.06 -1.55
CA LEU A 60 5.57 -11.40 -0.12
C LEU A 60 6.89 -10.92 0.50
N ARG A 61 8.01 -11.05 -0.23
CA ARG A 61 9.32 -10.58 0.27
C ARG A 61 9.37 -9.07 0.48
N SER A 62 8.68 -8.31 -0.36
CA SER A 62 8.54 -6.85 -0.22
C SER A 62 7.62 -6.49 0.95
N TRP A 63 6.55 -7.28 1.15
CA TRP A 63 5.66 -7.13 2.31
C TRP A 63 6.39 -7.26 3.65
N GLU A 64 7.38 -8.14 3.75
CA GLU A 64 8.18 -8.27 4.98
C GLU A 64 8.88 -6.96 5.41
N CYS A 65 9.21 -6.08 4.46
CA CYS A 65 9.90 -4.82 4.72
C CYS A 65 9.06 -3.78 5.47
N ILE A 66 7.73 -3.83 5.37
CA ILE A 66 6.86 -2.97 6.20
C ILE A 66 6.64 -3.55 7.61
N LEU A 67 6.78 -4.87 7.76
CA LEU A 67 6.71 -5.56 9.06
C LEU A 67 8.00 -5.33 9.85
N LYS A 68 9.15 -5.42 9.18
CA LYS A 68 10.49 -5.21 9.76
C LYS A 68 11.20 -4.12 8.97
N LYS A 69 11.47 -2.99 9.65
CA LYS A 69 12.18 -1.85 9.04
C LYS A 69 13.43 -2.34 8.34
N TYR A 70 13.54 -2.07 7.04
CA TYR A 70 14.78 -2.30 6.32
C TYR A 70 15.89 -1.42 6.90
N VAL A 71 17.08 -2.01 7.07
CA VAL A 71 18.29 -1.32 7.50
C VAL A 71 19.36 -1.58 6.47
N LEU A 72 20.07 -0.52 6.07
CA LEU A 72 21.18 -0.63 5.15
C LEU A 72 22.25 -1.57 5.73
N PRO A 73 22.74 -2.55 4.94
CA PRO A 73 23.83 -3.42 5.34
C PRO A 73 25.06 -2.64 5.79
N ARG A 74 25.74 -3.14 6.82
CA ARG A 74 26.95 -2.53 7.37
C ARG A 74 28.10 -3.52 7.39
N THR A 75 29.31 -3.00 7.27
CA THR A 75 30.56 -3.75 7.47
C THR A 75 30.76 -4.06 8.95
N ASP A 76 31.74 -4.90 9.27
CA ASP A 76 32.11 -5.22 10.66
C ASP A 76 32.51 -3.97 11.46
N LEU A 77 32.96 -2.91 10.77
CA LEU A 77 33.32 -1.62 11.35
C LEU A 77 32.12 -0.66 11.49
N GLN A 78 30.88 -1.16 11.32
CA GLN A 78 29.63 -0.37 11.38
C GLN A 78 29.52 0.73 10.30
N VAL A 79 30.30 0.63 9.23
CA VAL A 79 30.20 1.53 8.07
C VAL A 79 29.14 1.00 7.12
N GLU A 80 28.26 1.86 6.61
CA GLU A 80 27.26 1.48 5.62
C GLU A 80 27.95 0.99 4.34
N LYS A 81 27.54 -0.20 3.89
CA LYS A 81 28.03 -0.76 2.64
C LYS A 81 27.44 0.01 1.46
N THR A 82 28.22 0.14 0.41
CA THR A 82 27.76 0.55 -0.90
C THR A 82 27.12 -0.63 -1.63
N ILE A 83 26.29 -0.36 -2.65
CA ILE A 83 25.58 -1.40 -3.41
C ILE A 83 26.55 -2.43 -4.01
N SER A 84 27.75 -2.05 -4.45
CA SER A 84 28.74 -2.99 -5.00
C SER A 84 29.19 -4.05 -3.99
N GLU A 85 29.21 -3.70 -2.70
CA GLU A 85 29.70 -4.55 -1.60
C GLU A 85 28.63 -5.47 -1.03
N PHE A 86 27.39 -5.36 -1.48
CA PHE A 86 26.29 -6.17 -0.97
C PHE A 86 26.49 -7.66 -1.31
N SER A 87 26.24 -8.53 -0.36
CA SER A 87 26.01 -9.95 -0.65
C SER A 87 24.75 -10.12 -1.52
N GLU A 88 24.57 -11.30 -2.11
CA GLU A 88 23.35 -11.60 -2.88
C GLU A 88 22.09 -11.41 -2.02
N GLN A 89 22.10 -11.91 -0.78
CA GLN A 89 21.00 -11.74 0.16
C GLN A 89 20.75 -10.27 0.53
N GLU A 90 21.81 -9.47 0.69
CA GLU A 90 21.70 -8.03 0.97
C GLU A 90 21.10 -7.27 -0.22
N ARG A 91 21.48 -7.63 -1.46
CA ARG A 91 20.87 -7.08 -2.69
C ARG A 91 19.41 -7.45 -2.79
N ASP A 92 19.05 -8.68 -2.48
CA ASP A 92 17.67 -9.14 -2.54
C ASP A 92 16.79 -8.40 -1.54
N MET A 93 17.29 -8.17 -0.32
CA MET A 93 16.60 -7.33 0.67
C MET A 93 16.47 -5.87 0.23
N TYR A 94 17.52 -5.30 -0.34
CA TYR A 94 17.47 -3.95 -0.88
C TYR A 94 16.45 -3.83 -2.01
N LYS A 95 16.44 -4.78 -2.95
CA LYS A 95 15.45 -4.83 -4.04
C LYS A 95 14.02 -4.98 -3.50
N ALA A 96 13.82 -5.81 -2.49
CA ALA A 96 12.51 -5.98 -1.85
C ALA A 96 12.03 -4.67 -1.19
N GLU A 97 12.91 -3.93 -0.52
CA GLU A 97 12.58 -2.61 0.04
C GLU A 97 12.21 -1.61 -1.06
N GLN A 98 13.02 -1.50 -2.12
CA GLN A 98 12.73 -0.61 -3.25
C GLN A 98 11.43 -0.97 -3.96
N MET A 99 11.16 -2.27 -4.11
CA MET A 99 9.91 -2.76 -4.67
C MET A 99 8.72 -2.35 -3.79
N MET A 100 8.82 -2.52 -2.47
CA MET A 100 7.75 -2.14 -1.54
C MET A 100 7.46 -0.64 -1.57
N ILE A 101 8.50 0.21 -1.61
CA ILE A 101 8.36 1.66 -1.77
C ILE A 101 7.62 1.98 -3.07
N SER A 102 8.03 1.36 -4.18
CA SER A 102 7.39 1.55 -5.49
C SER A 102 5.91 1.13 -5.49
N LEU A 103 5.58 -0.01 -4.86
CA LEU A 103 4.21 -0.47 -4.72
C LEU A 103 3.35 0.54 -3.93
N LEU A 104 3.87 1.09 -2.84
CA LEU A 104 3.18 2.12 -2.05
C LEU A 104 2.98 3.42 -2.85
N GLN A 105 4.00 3.89 -3.58
CA GLN A 105 3.89 5.08 -4.42
C GLN A 105 2.89 4.91 -5.57
N GLN A 106 2.78 3.70 -6.13
CA GLN A 106 1.78 3.41 -7.16
C GLN A 106 0.37 3.32 -6.60
N ALA A 107 0.24 2.74 -5.41
CA ALA A 107 -1.05 2.49 -4.76
C ALA A 107 -1.61 3.69 -4.00
N ILE A 108 -0.81 4.71 -3.70
CA ILE A 108 -1.27 5.90 -2.98
C ILE A 108 -1.33 7.05 -3.97
N LYS A 109 -2.45 7.77 -4.00
CA LYS A 109 -2.56 8.98 -4.81
C LYS A 109 -1.60 10.06 -4.31
N GLU A 110 -0.97 10.79 -5.24
CA GLU A 110 0.11 11.75 -4.92
C GLU A 110 -0.29 12.80 -3.88
N ASP A 111 -1.53 13.31 -3.96
CA ASP A 111 -2.09 14.29 -3.02
C ASP A 111 -2.22 13.76 -1.59
N ILE A 112 -2.45 12.45 -1.42
CA ILE A 112 -2.40 11.77 -0.13
C ILE A 112 -0.94 11.55 0.28
N PHE A 113 -0.10 11.09 -0.65
CA PHE A 113 1.29 10.73 -0.38
C PHE A 113 2.12 11.90 0.17
N VAL A 114 2.02 13.08 -0.46
CA VAL A 114 2.76 14.29 -0.02
C VAL A 114 2.37 14.79 1.37
N LEU A 115 1.22 14.37 1.90
CA LEU A 115 0.75 14.73 3.25
C LEU A 115 1.28 13.79 4.33
N LEU A 116 1.92 12.67 3.96
CA LEU A 116 2.46 11.70 4.90
C LEU A 116 3.80 12.18 5.45
N GLN A 117 3.98 12.08 6.77
CA GLN A 117 5.25 12.34 7.43
C GLN A 117 6.02 11.02 7.55
N HIS A 118 7.01 10.79 6.69
CA HIS A 118 7.71 9.52 6.57
C HIS A 118 9.22 9.70 6.33
N ASP A 119 10.04 8.69 6.62
CA ASP A 119 11.51 8.71 6.50
C ASP A 119 12.02 8.03 5.21
N LYS A 120 11.13 7.92 4.22
CA LYS A 120 11.34 7.26 2.91
C LYS A 120 11.58 5.75 2.96
N THR A 121 11.51 5.09 4.13
CA THR A 121 11.42 3.63 4.18
C THR A 121 10.00 3.15 3.91
N SER A 122 9.84 1.97 3.33
CA SER A 122 8.53 1.35 3.08
C SER A 122 7.68 1.29 4.36
N LYS A 123 8.31 0.87 5.46
CA LYS A 123 7.69 0.83 6.78
C LYS A 123 7.20 2.20 7.25
N SER A 124 8.01 3.24 7.13
CA SER A 124 7.60 4.58 7.56
C SER A 124 6.42 5.13 6.76
N ILE A 125 6.39 4.87 5.45
CA ILE A 125 5.28 5.28 4.58
C ILE A 125 4.01 4.56 5.03
N TRP A 126 4.10 3.24 5.22
CA TRP A 126 2.98 2.43 5.68
C TRP A 126 2.45 2.84 7.05
N ASP A 127 3.35 3.04 8.03
CA ASP A 127 2.98 3.45 9.38
C ASP A 127 2.39 4.87 9.38
N ALA A 128 2.94 5.80 8.58
CA ALA A 128 2.39 7.14 8.42
C ALA A 128 0.98 7.12 7.83
N LEU A 129 0.74 6.27 6.84
CA LEU A 129 -0.58 6.04 6.23
C LEU A 129 -1.57 5.54 7.29
N ARG A 130 -1.18 4.53 8.07
CA ARG A 130 -2.02 4.00 9.16
C ARG A 130 -2.31 5.05 10.21
N VAL A 131 -1.31 5.80 10.66
CA VAL A 131 -1.52 6.89 11.64
C VAL A 131 -2.46 7.97 11.10
N LYS A 132 -2.38 8.29 9.80
CA LYS A 132 -3.25 9.28 9.15
C LYS A 132 -4.73 8.86 9.17
N PHE A 133 -5.03 7.59 8.96
CA PHE A 133 -6.41 7.11 8.75
C PHE A 133 -7.00 6.30 9.92
N GLU A 134 -6.20 5.47 10.58
CA GLU A 134 -6.61 4.70 11.78
C GLU A 134 -6.43 5.54 13.05
N GLY A 135 -5.51 6.51 13.00
CA GLY A 135 -5.04 7.23 14.17
C GLY A 135 -3.84 6.57 14.83
N SER A 136 -3.20 7.29 15.76
CA SER A 136 -2.16 6.69 16.59
C SER A 136 -2.77 5.64 17.53
N ASP A 137 -1.97 4.64 17.93
CA ASP A 137 -2.39 3.65 18.93
C ASP A 137 -2.92 4.31 20.20
N ASN A 138 -2.35 5.45 20.58
CA ASN A 138 -2.80 6.26 21.71
C ASN A 138 -4.19 6.86 21.47
N MET A 139 -4.45 7.42 20.28
CA MET A 139 -5.77 7.95 19.93
C MET A 139 -6.84 6.85 19.92
N ILE A 140 -6.51 5.66 19.40
CA ILE A 140 -7.41 4.50 19.39
C ILE A 140 -7.72 4.06 20.83
N LYS A 141 -6.70 3.95 21.69
CA LYS A 141 -6.87 3.62 23.11
C LYS A 141 -7.71 4.65 23.84
N CYS A 142 -7.46 5.95 23.64
CA CYS A 142 -8.24 7.03 24.23
C CYS A 142 -9.71 6.98 23.79
N LYS A 143 -10.01 6.78 22.49
CA LYS A 143 -11.38 6.63 21.99
C LYS A 143 -12.10 5.43 22.62
N LYS A 144 -11.43 4.28 22.72
CA LYS A 144 -11.98 3.08 23.38
C LYS A 144 -12.27 3.33 24.86
N ALA A 145 -11.37 4.00 25.57
CA ALA A 145 -11.54 4.33 26.98
C ALA A 145 -12.71 5.30 27.21
N LEU A 146 -12.86 6.29 26.32
CA LEU A 146 -13.96 7.25 26.36
C LEU A 146 -15.33 6.57 26.14
N LEU A 147 -15.44 5.75 25.08
CA LEU A 147 -16.66 4.98 24.80
C LEU A 147 -17.02 4.04 25.96
N LYS A 148 -16.03 3.39 26.57
CA LYS A 148 -16.26 2.54 27.75
C LYS A 148 -16.80 3.37 28.93
N LYS A 149 -16.20 4.55 29.20
CA LYS A 149 -16.67 5.43 30.26
C LYS A 149 -18.10 5.93 30.02
N GLU A 150 -18.43 6.29 28.78
CA GLU A 150 -19.79 6.69 28.40
C GLU A 150 -20.78 5.54 28.60
N PHE A 151 -20.44 4.34 28.13
CA PHE A 151 -21.26 3.14 28.31
C PHE A 151 -21.48 2.81 29.80
N ASP A 152 -20.41 2.85 30.62
CA ASP A 152 -20.49 2.61 32.05
C ASP A 152 -21.38 3.67 32.73
N LEU A 153 -21.27 4.95 32.32
CA LEU A 153 -22.12 6.04 32.82
C LEU A 153 -23.60 5.80 32.47
N PHE A 154 -23.91 5.47 31.21
CA PHE A 154 -25.28 5.16 30.79
C PHE A 154 -25.86 3.95 31.52
N SER A 155 -25.04 2.92 31.75
CA SER A 155 -25.44 1.71 32.47
C SER A 155 -25.62 1.93 33.98
N SER A 156 -25.07 3.00 34.54
CA SER A 156 -25.14 3.34 35.96
C SER A 156 -26.31 4.26 36.34
N LEU A 157 -27.05 4.79 35.36
CA LEU A 157 -28.23 5.61 35.62
C LEU A 157 -29.40 4.70 36.09
N PRO A 158 -29.98 4.93 37.28
CA PRO A 158 -31.15 4.19 37.72
C PRO A 158 -32.35 4.52 36.82
N GLY A 159 -33.07 3.48 36.38
CA GLY A 159 -34.30 3.58 35.60
C GLY A 159 -35.52 4.03 36.39
#